data_AF-R4JX34-F1
#
_entry.id   AF-R4JX34-F1
#
_cell.length_a   1.000
_cell.length_b   1.000
_cell.length_c   1.000
_cell.angle_alpha   90.00
_cell.angle_beta   90.00
_cell.angle_gamma   90.00
#
_symmetry.space_group_name_H-M   'P 1'
#
loop_
_entity.id
_entity.type
_entity.pdbx_description
1 polymer ?
#
loop_
_entity_poly.entity_id
_entity_poly.type
_entity_poly.pdbx_seq_one_letter_code
_entity_poly.pdbx_strand_id
1 'polypeptide(L)'
;MIFNEEKKLFEIKKMKVDAIFNFDLESESRITINDIMYREHVVSRIIFRKYKSFRDNSTSLFIEIFMGNLELGTIVSFDKDYVLIKHSRDLNYTIRIANEYDYPKKKINPLQRVQ
;
A
#
# COMPACT_ATOMS: atom_id res chain seq x y z
N MET A 1 -10.70 21.71 -14.80
CA MET A 1 -10.44 20.36 -14.24
C MET A 1 -9.21 20.48 -13.39
N ILE A 2 -9.34 20.28 -12.08
CA ILE A 2 -8.19 20.26 -11.18
C ILE A 2 -7.75 18.80 -11.10
N PHE A 3 -6.58 18.49 -11.63
CA PHE A 3 -5.95 17.19 -11.39
C PHE A 3 -5.62 17.12 -9.89
N ASN A 4 -6.32 16.26 -9.14
CA ASN A 4 -5.87 15.87 -7.82
C ASN A 4 -4.54 15.13 -8.02
N GLU A 5 -3.43 15.70 -7.56
CA GLU A 5 -2.13 15.05 -7.64
C GLU A 5 -2.09 13.93 -6.59
N GLU A 6 -2.51 12.73 -6.94
CA GLU A 6 -2.33 11.57 -6.06
C GLU A 6 -0.90 11.07 -6.17
N LYS A 7 -0.17 11.05 -5.05
CA LYS A 7 1.18 10.49 -5.01
C LYS A 7 1.10 9.05 -4.51
N LYS A 8 1.33 8.11 -5.42
CA LYS A 8 1.50 6.70 -5.07
C LYS A 8 2.80 6.54 -4.30
N LEU A 9 2.71 6.13 -3.03
CA LEU A 9 3.86 6.00 -2.15
C LEU A 9 4.48 4.62 -2.21
N PHE A 10 3.68 3.57 -2.46
CA PHE A 10 4.19 2.21 -2.41
C PHE A 10 3.42 1.23 -3.31
N GLU A 11 4.18 0.30 -3.90
CA GLU A 11 3.67 -0.82 -4.71
C GLU A 11 4.04 -2.14 -4.06
N ILE A 12 3.06 -2.77 -3.41
CA ILE A 12 3.31 -3.99 -2.65
C ILE A 12 3.66 -5.17 -3.55
N LYS A 13 3.22 -5.13 -4.82
CA LYS A 13 3.65 -6.07 -5.86
C LYS A 13 5.18 -6.10 -6.04
N LYS A 14 5.85 -4.95 -5.92
CA LYS A 14 7.31 -4.81 -6.09
C LYS A 14 8.08 -5.19 -4.83
N MET A 15 7.40 -5.43 -3.72
CA MET A 15 8.03 -5.81 -2.47
C MET A 15 8.59 -7.23 -2.58
N LYS A 16 9.86 -7.40 -2.19
CA LYS A 16 10.53 -8.71 -2.13
C LYS A 16 9.87 -9.58 -1.06
N VAL A 17 9.92 -10.89 -1.27
CA VAL A 17 9.56 -11.86 -0.23
C VAL A 17 10.50 -11.67 0.97
N ASP A 18 9.94 -11.81 2.17
CA ASP A 18 10.54 -11.58 3.48
C ASP A 18 11.00 -10.14 3.75
N ALA A 19 10.58 -9.19 2.90
CA ALA A 19 10.80 -7.78 3.16
C ALA A 19 9.81 -7.26 4.22
N ILE A 20 10.25 -6.23 4.94
CA ILE A 20 9.43 -5.43 5.85
C ILE A 20 9.52 -3.98 5.37
N PHE A 21 8.37 -3.35 5.18
CA PHE A 21 8.29 -1.92 4.90
C PHE A 21 7.54 -1.25 6.04
N ASN A 22 8.20 -0.31 6.71
CA ASN A 22 7.60 0.49 7.76
C ASN A 22 7.22 1.87 7.21
N PHE A 23 6.00 2.30 7.51
CA PHE A 23 5.47 3.61 7.16
C PHE A 23 4.90 4.29 8.39
N ASP A 24 5.62 5.29 8.89
CA ASP A 24 5.15 6.13 9.99
C ASP A 24 4.25 7.25 9.44
N LEU A 25 3.10 7.45 10.09
CA LEU A 25 2.13 8.47 9.74
C LEU A 25 2.39 9.75 10.53
N GLU A 26 2.15 10.89 9.89
CA GLU A 26 2.20 12.20 10.53
C GLU A 26 1.04 12.29 11.55
N SER A 27 1.22 12.96 12.68
CA SER A 27 0.27 12.92 13.81
C SER A 27 -1.15 13.31 13.44
N GLU A 28 -1.32 14.27 12.54
CA GLU A 28 -2.63 14.80 12.08
C GLU A 28 -3.18 14.03 10.88
N SER A 29 -2.58 12.89 10.53
CA SER A 29 -3.00 12.13 9.36
C SER A 29 -4.35 11.45 9.58
N ARG A 30 -5.20 11.47 8.55
CA ARG A 30 -6.34 10.56 8.44
C ARG A 30 -5.95 9.44 7.49
N ILE A 31 -6.39 8.23 7.79
CA ILE A 31 -6.17 7.11 6.89
C ILE A 31 -7.45 6.32 6.67
N THR A 32 -7.72 6.02 5.41
CA THR A 32 -8.76 5.09 5.01
C THR A 32 -8.12 3.77 4.62
N ILE A 33 -8.57 2.67 5.22
CA ILE A 33 -8.10 1.32 4.94
C ILE A 33 -9.30 0.46 4.55
N ASN A 34 -9.36 0.00 3.30
CA ASN A 34 -10.49 -0.78 2.78
C ASN A 34 -11.86 -0.17 3.17
N ASP A 35 -12.04 1.11 2.89
CA ASP A 35 -13.25 1.89 3.16
C ASP A 35 -13.54 2.21 4.65
N ILE A 36 -12.71 1.71 5.58
CA ILE A 36 -12.77 2.10 6.99
C ILE A 36 -11.88 3.32 7.20
N MET A 37 -12.49 4.43 7.60
CA MET A 37 -11.79 5.68 7.90
C MET A 37 -11.40 5.74 9.38
N TYR A 38 -10.11 5.85 9.64
CA TYR A 38 -9.56 6.20 10.94
C TYR A 38 -9.40 7.71 11.02
N ARG A 39 -9.92 8.29 12.11
CA ARG A 39 -9.76 9.72 12.41
C ARG A 39 -8.30 10.04 12.74
N GLU A 40 -8.01 11.33 12.80
CA GLU A 40 -6.70 11.89 13.16
C GLU A 40 -6.18 11.28 14.46
N HIS A 41 -4.85 11.15 14.57
CA HIS A 41 -4.15 10.63 15.75
C HIS A 41 -4.40 9.17 16.11
N VAL A 42 -5.29 8.45 15.42
CA VAL A 42 -5.59 7.05 15.74
C VAL A 42 -4.52 6.11 15.19
N VAL A 43 -4.10 6.30 13.94
CA VAL A 43 -3.08 5.46 13.32
C VAL A 43 -1.77 6.23 13.25
N SER A 44 -0.74 5.65 13.86
CA SER A 44 0.60 6.23 13.94
C SER A 44 1.60 5.55 13.01
N ARG A 45 1.39 4.27 12.69
CA ARG A 45 2.35 3.46 11.95
C ARG A 45 1.66 2.31 11.25
N ILE A 46 2.17 1.96 10.08
CA ILE A 46 1.74 0.82 9.29
C ILE A 46 2.95 0.02 8.86
N ILE A 47 2.91 -1.27 9.12
CA ILE A 47 3.98 -2.19 8.73
C ILE A 47 3.41 -3.14 7.68
N PHE A 48 4.10 -3.22 6.55
CA PHE A 48 3.83 -4.19 5.50
C PHE A 48 4.87 -5.30 5.60
N ARG A 49 4.43 -6.55 5.65
CA ARG A 49 5.29 -7.73 5.66
C ARG A 49 4.84 -8.71 4.60
N LYS A 50 5.78 -9.21 3.80
CA LYS A 50 5.49 -10.18 2.76
C LYS A 50 6.19 -11.48 3.10
N TYR A 51 5.43 -12.53 3.39
CA TYR A 51 5.98 -13.83 3.78
C TYR A 51 5.76 -14.86 2.70
N LYS A 52 6.74 -15.75 2.51
CA LYS A 52 6.51 -16.99 1.77
C LYS A 52 5.83 -18.00 2.67
N SER A 53 4.73 -18.58 2.21
CA SER A 53 4.15 -19.76 2.83
C SER A 53 5.10 -20.94 2.64
N PHE A 54 5.40 -21.62 3.75
CA PHE A 54 6.21 -22.84 3.75
C PHE A 54 5.49 -24.04 3.11
N ARG A 55 4.15 -24.02 3.05
CA ARG A 55 3.34 -25.19 2.70
C ARG A 55 3.11 -25.34 1.19
N ASP A 56 2.92 -24.23 0.50
CA ASP A 56 2.53 -24.19 -0.92
C ASP A 56 3.37 -23.20 -1.74
N ASN A 57 4.42 -22.62 -1.14
CA ASN A 57 5.26 -21.61 -1.76
C ASN A 57 4.51 -20.33 -2.18
N SER A 58 3.25 -20.17 -1.76
CA SER A 58 2.45 -18.97 -1.99
C SER A 58 3.05 -17.80 -1.21
N THR A 59 2.60 -16.57 -1.50
CA THR A 59 3.09 -15.39 -0.81
C THR A 59 1.93 -14.66 -0.17
N SER A 60 2.04 -14.43 1.13
CA SER A 60 1.06 -13.68 1.92
C SER A 60 1.58 -12.28 2.23
N LEU A 61 0.70 -11.30 2.14
CA LEU A 61 0.90 -9.94 2.60
C LEU A 61 0.18 -9.74 3.94
N PHE A 62 0.90 -9.18 4.90
CA PHE A 62 0.39 -8.71 6.17
C PHE A 62 0.52 -7.18 6.21
N ILE A 63 -0.56 -6.49 6.56
CA ILE A 63 -0.59 -5.05 6.78
C ILE A 63 -1.02 -4.83 8.23
N GLU A 64 -0.06 -4.53 9.08
CA GLU A 64 -0.21 -4.36 10.53
C GLU A 64 -0.39 -2.86 10.82
N ILE A 65 -1.42 -2.51 11.59
CA ILE A 65 -1.84 -1.13 11.84
C ILE A 65 -1.65 -0.81 13.32
N PHE A 66 -0.99 0.30 13.65
CA PHE A 66 -0.60 0.63 15.03
C PHE A 66 -1.06 2.02 15.51
N MET A 67 -1.46 2.10 16.78
CA MET A 67 -1.64 3.33 17.57
C MET A 67 -0.55 3.40 18.66
N GLY A 68 0.51 4.16 18.40
CA GLY A 68 1.73 4.10 19.19
C GLY A 68 2.32 2.68 19.19
N ASN A 69 2.39 2.08 20.38
CA ASN A 69 2.88 0.71 20.57
C ASN A 69 1.77 -0.35 20.54
N LEU A 70 0.51 0.05 20.40
CA LEU A 70 -0.63 -0.87 20.35
C LEU A 70 -0.92 -1.27 18.90
N GLU A 71 -1.00 -2.57 18.61
CA GLU A 71 -1.54 -3.07 17.34
C GLU A 71 -3.07 -2.95 17.37
N LEU A 72 -3.63 -2.20 16.42
CA LEU A 72 -5.07 -2.05 16.25
C LEU A 72 -5.68 -3.21 15.45
N GLY A 73 -4.88 -3.81 14.57
CA GLY A 73 -5.29 -4.96 13.78
C GLY A 73 -4.36 -5.23 12.61
N THR A 74 -4.61 -6.37 11.98
CA THR A 74 -3.81 -6.86 10.86
C THR A 74 -4.71 -7.32 9.71
N ILE A 75 -4.40 -6.85 8.51
CA ILE A 75 -5.01 -7.32 7.26
C ILE A 75 -4.09 -8.37 6.66
N VAL A 76 -4.66 -9.53 6.33
CA VAL A 76 -3.95 -10.63 5.66
C VAL A 76 -4.51 -10.79 4.25
N SER A 77 -3.64 -10.79 3.25
CA SER A 77 -4.00 -11.04 1.86
C SER A 77 -3.09 -12.10 1.24
N PHE A 78 -3.68 -13.04 0.50
CA PHE A 78 -2.96 -14.16 -0.09
C PHE A 78 -2.79 -14.02 -1.62
N ASP A 79 -3.69 -13.27 -2.25
CA ASP A 79 -3.87 -13.22 -3.70
C ASP A 79 -4.01 -11.80 -4.24
N LYS A 80 -4.21 -10.80 -3.37
CA LYS A 80 -4.43 -9.41 -3.77
C LYS A 80 -3.23 -8.54 -3.41
N ASP A 81 -2.85 -7.72 -4.37
CA ASP A 81 -1.93 -6.62 -4.12
C ASP A 81 -2.67 -5.44 -3.50
N TYR A 82 -1.94 -4.61 -2.76
CA TYR A 82 -2.42 -3.38 -2.17
C TYR A 82 -1.58 -2.20 -2.63
N VAL A 83 -2.13 -1.00 -2.49
CA VAL A 83 -1.43 0.27 -2.71
C VAL A 83 -1.57 1.18 -1.51
N LEU A 84 -0.54 1.97 -1.24
CA LEU A 84 -0.58 3.10 -0.31
C LEU A 84 -0.48 4.40 -1.11
N ILE A 85 -1.48 5.26 -0.95
CA ILE A 85 -1.63 6.52 -1.67
C ILE A 85 -1.61 7.66 -0.65
N LYS A 86 -0.84 8.73 -0.95
CA LYS A 86 -0.94 10.02 -0.28
C LYS A 86 -1.66 11.00 -1.19
N HIS A 87 -2.70 11.64 -0.67
CA HIS A 87 -3.44 12.67 -1.37
C HIS A 87 -2.69 14.00 -1.22
N SER A 88 -2.20 14.61 -2.31
CA SER A 88 -1.28 15.77 -2.27
C SER A 88 -1.73 16.96 -1.41
N ARG A 89 -3.03 17.17 -1.26
CA ARG A 89 -3.58 18.39 -0.67
C ARG A 89 -3.82 18.29 0.83
N ASP A 90 -3.84 17.08 1.37
CA ASP A 90 -4.21 16.82 2.76
C ASP A 90 -3.27 15.78 3.39
N LEU A 91 -3.23 15.70 4.72
CA LEU A 91 -2.62 14.58 5.44
C LEU A 91 -3.51 13.32 5.37
N ASN A 92 -4.08 13.06 4.20
CA ASN A 92 -4.97 11.95 3.95
C ASN A 92 -4.21 10.83 3.22
N TYR A 93 -4.30 9.64 3.78
CA TYR A 93 -3.71 8.43 3.22
C TYR A 93 -4.80 7.41 2.89
N THR A 94 -4.55 6.57 1.89
CA THR A 94 -5.45 5.47 1.55
C THR A 94 -4.67 4.19 1.31
N ILE A 95 -5.09 3.13 1.99
CA ILE A 95 -4.69 1.75 1.73
C ILE A 95 -5.90 1.02 1.18
N ARG A 96 -5.74 0.46 -0.01
CA ARG A 96 -6.79 -0.35 -0.64
C ARG A 96 -6.17 -1.43 -1.51
N ILE A 97 -7.01 -2.39 -1.88
CA ILE A 97 -6.68 -3.36 -2.95
C ILE A 97 -6.30 -2.57 -4.21
N ALA A 98 -5.24 -3.03 -4.86
CA ALA A 98 -4.76 -2.46 -6.10
C ALA A 98 -5.68 -2.84 -7.27
N ASN A 99 -5.98 -1.86 -8.11
CA ASN A 99 -6.71 -2.00 -9.36
C ASN A 99 -5.74 -2.04 -10.55
N GLU A 100 -6.22 -2.49 -11.71
CA GLU A 100 -5.41 -2.59 -12.93
C GLU A 100 -4.75 -1.25 -13.34
N TYR A 101 -5.45 -0.13 -13.10
CA TYR A 101 -4.98 1.22 -13.43
C TYR A 101 -3.92 1.75 -12.47
N ASP A 102 -3.72 1.11 -11.31
CA ASP A 102 -2.65 1.51 -10.40
C ASP A 102 -1.28 1.15 -10.96
N TYR A 103 -1.20 0.21 -11.90
CA TYR A 103 0.04 -0.22 -12.53
C TYR A 103 0.06 0.31 -13.97
N PRO A 104 0.56 1.53 -14.22
CA PRO A 104 0.68 2.02 -15.59
C PRO A 104 1.49 1.00 -16.39
N LYS A 105 0.86 0.43 -17.42
CA LYS A 105 1.54 -0.45 -18.36
C LYS A 105 2.74 0.33 -18.89
N LYS A 106 3.96 -0.22 -18.77
CA LYS A 106 5.17 0.35 -19.38
C LYS A 106 4.79 0.77 -20.81
N LYS A 107 5.07 2.02 -21.18
CA LYS A 107 5.00 2.44 -22.59
C LYS A 107 5.88 1.47 -23.37
N ILE A 108 5.27 0.56 -24.12
CA ILE A 108 6.00 -0.26 -25.08
C ILE A 108 6.47 0.73 -26.12
N ASN A 109 7.78 0.95 -26.21
CA ASN A 109 8.34 1.83 -27.23
C ASN A 109 8.14 1.09 -28.57
N PRO A 110 7.32 1.59 -29.51
CA PRO A 110 7.00 0.85 -30.74
C PRO A 110 8.21 0.64 -31.68
N LEU A 111 9.36 1.24 -31.36
CA LEU A 111 10.59 1.19 -32.17
C LEU A 111 11.49 -0.03 -31.93
N GLN A 112 11.11 -1.00 -31.10
CA GLN A 112 11.89 -2.25 -30.91
C GLN A 112 11.38 -3.45 -31.72
N ARG A 113 10.48 -3.25 -32.69
CA ARG A 113 10.02 -4.30 -33.62
C ARG A 113 10.65 -4.19 -35.01
N VAL A 114 11.93 -3.85 -35.13
CA VAL A 114 12.72 -4.17 -36.32
C VAL A 114 14.17 -4.34 -35.90
N GLN A 115 14.61 -5.59 -35.75
CA GLN A 115 15.95 -6.08 -36.05
C GLN A 115 15.86 -7.59 -36.25
#